data_AF-A0A239BY60-F1
#
_entry.id   AF-A0A239BY60-F1
#
_cell.length_a   1.000
_cell.length_b   1.000
_cell.length_c   1.000
_cell.angle_alpha   90.00
_cell.angle_beta   90.00
_cell.angle_gamma   90.00
#
_symmetry.space_group_name_H-M   'P 1'
#
loop_
_entity.id
_entity.type
_entity.pdbx_description
1 polymer ?
#
loop_
_entity_poly.entity_id
_entity_poly.type
_entity_poly.pdbx_seq_one_letter_code
_entity_poly.pdbx_strand_id
1 'polypeptide(L)'
;MANGISGKTGARAKRADGAPVLLSGGNPQIAKGDGDAPVQAYIAAMPGWKRDAGQRLDALIDRTLPDVRKAVKWNSPLYGVEGQGWFLGVHCFTRYIKLAFFRGAQLQPRPPVASKDKDTRYFHIHEDDVWDEDQLVDWIRQAAQVPGWVP
;
A
#
# COMPACT_ATOMS: atom_id res chain seq x y z
N MET A 1 -18.05 47.28 9.80
CA MET A 1 -18.00 46.40 10.99
C MET A 1 -19.27 45.55 10.94
N ALA A 2 -19.33 44.21 10.95
CA ALA A 2 -18.34 43.15 11.04
C ALA A 2 -18.88 41.89 10.31
N ASN A 3 -18.00 41.12 9.67
CA ASN A 3 -18.28 39.80 9.07
C ASN A 3 -18.43 38.73 10.16
N GLY A 4 -19.52 37.95 10.13
CA GLY A 4 -19.69 36.76 10.96
C GLY A 4 -19.52 35.48 10.13
N ILE A 5 -18.31 34.92 10.11
CA ILE A 5 -18.01 33.59 9.54
C ILE A 5 -18.40 32.53 10.59
N SER A 6 -19.47 31.78 10.34
CA SER A 6 -19.80 30.60 11.15
C SER A 6 -18.97 29.41 10.68
N GLY A 7 -17.96 29.04 11.48
CA GLY A 7 -17.11 27.89 11.23
C GLY A 7 -17.86 26.58 11.42
N LYS A 8 -17.92 25.75 10.38
CA LYS A 8 -18.34 24.35 10.50
C LYS A 8 -17.23 23.56 11.20
N THR A 9 -17.49 23.18 12.45
CA THR A 9 -16.65 22.27 13.21
C THR A 9 -16.83 20.85 12.68
N GLY A 10 -15.83 20.32 11.98
CA GLY A 10 -15.76 18.91 11.63
C GLY A 10 -15.53 18.08 12.90
N ALA A 11 -16.50 17.22 13.24
CA ALA A 11 -16.39 16.33 14.38
C ALA A 11 -15.18 15.38 14.20
N ARG A 12 -14.24 15.42 15.15
CA ARG A 12 -13.12 14.47 15.22
C ARG A 12 -13.67 13.16 15.77
N ALA A 13 -13.62 12.08 14.97
CA ALA A 13 -14.00 10.75 15.42
C ALA A 13 -13.19 10.36 16.67
N LYS A 14 -13.88 9.88 17.71
CA LYS A 14 -13.25 9.37 18.95
C LYS A 14 -12.40 8.15 18.59
N ARG A 15 -11.13 8.15 19.04
CA ARG A 15 -10.21 7.01 18.87
C ARG A 15 -10.72 5.84 19.73
N ALA A 16 -10.83 4.66 19.14
CA ALA A 16 -10.97 3.43 19.91
C ALA A 16 -9.64 3.14 20.61
N ASP A 17 -9.67 2.98 21.93
CA ASP A 17 -8.49 2.61 22.72
C ASP A 17 -7.94 1.27 22.20
N GLY A 18 -6.71 1.30 21.65
CA GLY A 18 -6.02 0.14 21.08
C GLY A 18 -5.81 0.17 19.55
N ALA A 19 -6.42 1.11 18.82
CA ALA A 19 -6.16 1.26 17.38
C ALA A 19 -4.76 1.90 17.13
N PRO A 20 -3.96 1.39 16.17
CA PRO A 20 -2.66 1.96 15.85
C PRO A 20 -2.72 3.43 15.48
N VAL A 21 -1.67 4.17 15.84
CA VAL A 21 -1.54 5.59 15.49
C VAL A 21 -1.51 5.73 13.96
N LEU A 22 -2.25 6.68 13.41
CA LEU A 22 -2.15 7.03 12.00
C LEU A 22 -1.19 8.22 11.84
N LEU A 23 -0.20 8.07 10.97
CA LEU A 23 0.68 9.15 10.56
C LEU A 23 -0.04 10.14 9.64
N SER A 24 0.61 11.26 9.33
CA SER A 24 0.16 12.19 8.29
C SER A 24 -0.16 11.45 7.00
N GLY A 25 -1.32 11.73 6.41
CA GLY A 25 -1.82 11.00 5.23
C GLY A 25 -2.63 9.74 5.55
N GLY A 26 -2.79 9.38 6.82
CA GLY A 26 -3.59 8.21 7.22
C GLY A 26 -2.84 6.87 7.14
N ASN A 27 -1.51 6.90 7.02
CA ASN A 27 -0.67 5.70 7.02
C ASN A 27 -0.61 5.06 8.41
N PRO A 28 -1.03 3.80 8.60
CA PRO A 28 -0.91 3.11 9.88
C PRO A 28 0.53 3.05 10.37
N GLN A 29 0.75 3.37 11.65
CA GLN A 29 2.04 3.22 12.30
C GLN A 29 2.16 1.81 12.90
N ILE A 30 2.95 0.96 12.28
CA ILE A 30 3.17 -0.43 12.67
C ILE A 30 4.66 -0.67 12.87
N ALA A 31 5.00 -1.40 13.94
CA ALA A 31 6.37 -1.75 14.22
C ALA A 31 6.98 -2.57 13.07
N LYS A 32 8.29 -2.40 12.85
CA LYS A 32 9.02 -3.23 11.90
C LYS A 32 8.91 -4.70 12.31
N GLY A 33 8.61 -5.56 11.34
CA GLY A 33 8.55 -7.00 11.55
C GLY A 33 8.52 -7.74 10.21
N ASP A 34 9.01 -8.97 10.20
CA ASP A 34 8.93 -9.86 9.03
C ASP A 34 7.73 -10.82 9.21
N GLY A 35 7.24 -11.36 8.09
CA GLY A 35 6.09 -12.27 8.04
C GLY A 35 4.75 -11.58 7.83
N ASP A 36 3.70 -12.39 7.83
CA ASP A 36 2.32 -11.97 7.52
C ASP A 36 1.68 -11.13 8.65
N ALA A 37 1.90 -11.53 9.92
CA ALA A 37 1.32 -10.86 11.08
C ALA A 37 1.45 -9.31 11.11
N PRO A 38 2.64 -8.71 10.89
CA PRO A 38 2.76 -7.25 10.84
C PRO A 38 2.04 -6.61 9.64
N VAL A 39 1.93 -7.31 8.51
CA VAL A 39 1.18 -6.84 7.34
C VAL A 39 -0.33 -6.88 7.63
N GLN A 40 -0.84 -7.94 8.25
CA GLN A 40 -2.24 -8.01 8.68
C GLN A 40 -2.58 -6.93 9.70
N ALA A 41 -1.68 -6.65 10.65
CA ALA A 41 -1.85 -5.55 11.60
C ALA A 41 -1.92 -4.19 10.91
N TYR A 42 -1.09 -3.98 9.88
CA TYR A 42 -1.16 -2.78 9.04
C TYR A 42 -2.50 -2.68 8.32
N ILE A 43 -2.94 -3.73 7.63
CA ILE A 43 -4.20 -3.76 6.89
C ILE A 43 -5.39 -3.51 7.83
N ALA A 44 -5.41 -4.16 8.99
CA ALA A 44 -6.46 -3.98 9.99
C ALA A 44 -6.58 -2.52 10.47
N ALA A 45 -5.48 -1.78 10.46
CA ALA A 45 -5.41 -0.38 10.89
C ALA A 45 -5.59 0.63 9.74
N MET A 46 -5.67 0.19 8.49
CA MET A 46 -5.93 1.08 7.35
C MET A 46 -7.30 1.77 7.53
N PRO A 47 -7.40 3.10 7.32
CA PRO A 47 -8.63 3.82 7.61
C PRO A 47 -9.67 3.73 6.48
N GLY A 48 -10.93 3.51 6.86
CA GLY A 48 -12.08 3.54 5.95
C GLY A 48 -11.98 2.49 4.85
N TRP A 49 -12.36 2.86 3.62
CA TRP A 49 -12.32 2.01 2.41
C TRP A 49 -10.95 1.37 2.14
N LYS A 50 -9.88 1.97 2.66
CA LYS A 50 -8.52 1.48 2.42
C LYS A 50 -8.28 0.12 3.08
N ARG A 51 -8.99 -0.21 4.16
CA ARG A 51 -8.92 -1.53 4.79
C ARG A 51 -9.39 -2.61 3.84
N ASP A 52 -10.57 -2.44 3.26
CA ASP A 52 -11.16 -3.42 2.35
C ASP A 52 -10.32 -3.55 1.07
N ALA A 53 -9.83 -2.42 0.53
CA ALA A 53 -8.89 -2.43 -0.59
C ALA A 53 -7.56 -3.13 -0.25
N GLY A 54 -7.03 -2.92 0.96
CA GLY A 54 -5.82 -3.58 1.45
C GLY A 54 -6.00 -5.09 1.62
N GLN A 55 -7.14 -5.53 2.16
CA GLN A 55 -7.48 -6.96 2.28
C GLN A 55 -7.60 -7.62 0.92
N ARG A 56 -8.27 -6.96 -0.04
CA ARG A 56 -8.41 -7.46 -1.41
C ARG A 56 -7.06 -7.58 -2.11
N LEU A 57 -6.19 -6.59 -1.94
CA LEU A 57 -4.83 -6.60 -2.48
C LEU A 57 -3.98 -7.73 -1.90
N ASP A 58 -3.99 -7.90 -0.57
CA ASP A 58 -3.18 -8.91 0.10
C ASP A 58 -3.61 -10.33 -0.33
N ALA A 59 -4.93 -10.59 -0.35
CA ALA A 59 -5.47 -11.84 -0.85
C ALA A 59 -5.15 -12.08 -2.34
N LEU A 60 -5.12 -11.02 -3.16
CA LEU A 60 -4.70 -11.08 -4.56
C LEU A 60 -3.23 -11.47 -4.71
N ILE A 61 -2.35 -10.95 -3.84
CA ILE A 61 -0.93 -11.26 -3.85
C ILE A 61 -0.72 -12.72 -3.40
N ASP A 62 -1.34 -13.14 -2.30
CA ASP A 62 -1.21 -14.51 -1.77
C ASP A 62 -1.67 -15.57 -2.77
N ARG A 63 -2.81 -15.35 -3.44
CA ARG A 63 -3.30 -16.29 -4.45
C ARG A 63 -2.44 -16.31 -5.72
N THR A 64 -1.74 -15.21 -6.01
CA THR A 64 -0.86 -15.11 -7.19
C THR A 64 0.52 -15.72 -6.91
N LEU A 65 1.01 -15.59 -5.68
CA LEU A 65 2.32 -16.03 -5.22
C LEU A 65 2.21 -16.66 -3.82
N PRO A 66 1.89 -17.96 -3.72
CA PRO A 66 1.67 -18.64 -2.43
C PRO A 66 2.86 -18.56 -1.46
N ASP A 67 4.09 -18.46 -1.97
CA ASP A 67 5.32 -18.37 -1.17
C ASP A 67 5.84 -16.93 -1.01
N VAL A 68 4.97 -15.93 -1.19
CA VAL A 68 5.35 -14.51 -1.08
C VAL A 68 5.94 -14.20 0.30
N ARG A 69 7.05 -13.47 0.31
CA ARG A 69 7.62 -12.92 1.53
C ARG A 69 6.93 -11.60 1.87
N LYS A 70 6.52 -11.46 3.12
CA LYS A 70 5.86 -10.27 3.65
C LYS A 70 6.71 -9.65 4.76
N ALA A 71 6.66 -8.32 4.88
CA ALA A 71 7.24 -7.60 6.02
C ALA A 71 6.63 -6.21 6.14
N VAL A 72 6.76 -5.58 7.31
CA VAL A 72 6.64 -4.14 7.48
C VAL A 72 8.04 -3.57 7.73
N LYS A 73 8.49 -2.66 6.85
CA LYS A 73 9.77 -1.93 6.98
C LYS A 73 9.56 -0.47 6.62
N TRP A 74 10.25 0.43 7.33
CA TRP A 74 10.04 1.89 7.21
C TRP A 74 8.56 2.29 7.21
N ASN A 75 7.78 1.63 8.07
CA ASN A 75 6.35 1.84 8.24
C ASN A 75 5.50 1.64 6.96
N SER A 76 5.89 0.68 6.13
CA SER A 76 5.18 0.29 4.90
C SER A 76 5.22 -1.25 4.76
N PRO A 77 4.10 -1.90 4.39
CA PRO A 77 4.12 -3.28 3.95
C PRO A 77 4.99 -3.45 2.71
N LEU A 78 5.76 -4.53 2.68
CA LEU A 78 6.59 -4.96 1.56
C LEU A 78 6.26 -6.42 1.22
N TYR A 79 6.22 -6.69 -0.08
CA TYR A 79 6.07 -8.02 -0.66
C TYR A 79 7.28 -8.35 -1.52
N GLY A 80 7.77 -9.58 -1.41
CA GLY A 80 9.02 -10.02 -2.01
C GLY A 80 9.05 -11.50 -2.33
N VAL A 81 10.14 -11.94 -2.92
CA VAL A 81 10.45 -13.36 -3.17
C VAL A 81 11.76 -13.68 -2.47
N GLU A 82 11.82 -14.85 -1.83
CA GLU A 82 13.03 -15.27 -1.12
C GLU A 82 14.25 -15.26 -2.05
N GLY A 83 15.34 -14.64 -1.61
CA GLY A 83 16.57 -14.50 -2.41
C GLY A 83 16.49 -13.50 -3.57
N GLN A 84 15.33 -12.91 -3.88
CA GLN A 84 15.18 -11.90 -4.94
C GLN A 84 14.87 -10.48 -4.43
N GLY A 85 14.63 -10.31 -3.12
CA GLY A 85 14.33 -9.02 -2.52
C GLY A 85 12.85 -8.62 -2.64
N TRP A 86 12.58 -7.33 -2.43
CA TRP A 86 11.21 -6.79 -2.40
C TRP A 86 10.81 -6.30 -3.78
N PHE A 87 9.64 -6.70 -4.27
CA PHE A 87 9.14 -6.25 -5.59
C PHE A 87 8.06 -5.18 -5.47
N LEU A 88 7.31 -5.17 -4.36
CA LEU A 88 6.19 -4.25 -4.13
C LEU A 88 6.22 -3.65 -2.72
N GLY A 89 5.97 -2.34 -2.62
CA GLY A 89 5.69 -1.66 -1.36
C GLY A 89 4.31 -0.98 -1.37
N VAL A 90 3.66 -0.90 -0.20
CA VAL A 90 2.34 -0.29 -0.04
C VAL A 90 2.39 0.88 0.93
N HIS A 91 1.70 1.98 0.60
CA HIS A 91 1.62 3.14 1.49
C HIS A 91 0.30 3.88 1.36
N CYS A 92 -0.38 4.16 2.49
CA CYS A 92 -1.60 4.96 2.47
C CYS A 92 -1.28 6.46 2.41
N PHE A 93 -1.91 7.15 1.48
CA PHE A 93 -2.02 8.60 1.43
C PHE A 93 -3.47 9.01 1.68
N THR A 94 -3.72 10.29 1.96
CA THR A 94 -5.07 10.77 2.28
C THR A 94 -6.11 10.33 1.25
N ARG A 95 -5.77 10.41 -0.04
CA ARG A 95 -6.68 10.19 -1.17
C ARG A 95 -6.52 8.86 -1.89
N TYR A 96 -5.43 8.13 -1.67
CA TYR A 96 -5.15 6.90 -2.40
C TYR A 96 -4.26 5.95 -1.59
N ILE A 97 -4.25 4.68 -1.97
CA ILE A 97 -3.19 3.74 -1.60
C ILE A 97 -2.18 3.72 -2.74
N LYS A 98 -0.90 3.92 -2.44
CA LYS A 98 0.19 3.84 -3.40
C LYS A 98 0.77 2.44 -3.39
N LEU A 99 0.78 1.80 -4.56
CA LEU A 99 1.54 0.60 -4.86
C LEU A 99 2.84 1.00 -5.55
N ALA A 100 3.97 0.64 -4.96
CA ALA A 100 5.30 0.91 -5.48
C ALA A 100 5.95 -0.36 -6.00
N PHE A 101 5.94 -0.53 -7.32
CA PHE A 101 6.68 -1.59 -7.99
C PHE A 101 8.13 -1.14 -8.19
N PHE A 102 9.05 -1.71 -7.42
CA PHE A 102 10.45 -1.25 -7.36
C PHE A 102 11.21 -1.44 -8.69
N ARG A 103 10.78 -2.40 -9.51
CA ARG A 103 11.22 -2.60 -10.91
C ARG A 103 10.11 -2.31 -11.91
N GLY A 104 9.16 -1.45 -11.54
CA GLY A 104 7.98 -1.11 -12.32
C GLY A 104 8.25 -0.64 -13.75
N ALA A 105 9.42 -0.05 -14.04
CA ALA A 105 9.78 0.39 -15.39
C ALA A 105 9.94 -0.77 -16.39
N GLN A 106 10.21 -1.98 -15.88
CA GLN A 106 10.37 -3.20 -16.67
C GLN A 106 9.04 -3.94 -16.90
N LEU A 107 7.96 -3.58 -16.19
CA LEU A 107 6.67 -4.23 -16.33
C LEU A 107 5.94 -3.80 -17.60
N GLN A 108 5.12 -4.68 -18.15
CA GLN A 108 4.36 -4.49 -19.38
C GLN A 108 2.87 -4.85 -19.16
N PRO A 109 1.93 -3.93 -19.43
CA PRO A 109 2.15 -2.51 -19.64
C PRO A 109 2.82 -1.86 -18.44
N ARG A 110 3.45 -0.70 -18.62
CA ARG A 110 4.13 -0.02 -17.52
C ARG A 110 3.11 0.61 -16.55
N PRO A 111 3.21 0.42 -15.22
CA PRO A 111 2.34 1.10 -14.26
C PRO A 111 2.38 2.62 -14.48
N PRO A 112 1.24 3.32 -14.45
CA PRO A 112 1.08 4.61 -15.11
C PRO A 112 1.83 5.77 -14.45
N VAL A 113 2.07 5.72 -13.14
CA VAL A 113 2.64 6.85 -12.40
C VAL A 113 4.16 6.71 -12.31
N ALA A 114 4.88 7.78 -12.67
CA ALA A 114 6.35 7.82 -12.64
C ALA A 114 6.90 8.03 -11.21
N SER A 115 8.14 7.57 -11.00
CA SER A 115 8.94 7.85 -9.81
C SER A 115 10.13 8.75 -10.17
N LYS A 116 10.75 9.36 -9.14
CA LYS A 116 12.07 9.98 -9.28
C LYS A 116 13.16 8.93 -9.51
N ASP A 117 12.98 7.75 -8.92
CA ASP A 117 13.79 6.58 -9.22
C ASP A 117 13.40 6.06 -10.62
N LYS A 118 14.40 5.84 -11.49
CA LYS A 118 14.18 5.47 -12.89
C LYS A 118 13.56 4.08 -13.08
N ASP A 119 13.75 3.18 -12.11
CA ASP A 119 13.32 1.79 -12.19
C ASP A 119 11.94 1.60 -11.53
N THR A 120 11.58 2.46 -10.58
CA THR A 120 10.32 2.38 -9.85
C THR A 120 9.14 2.99 -10.62
N ARG A 121 7.98 2.32 -10.59
CA ARG A 121 6.70 2.90 -11.04
C ARG A 121 5.62 2.70 -10.00
N TYR A 122 4.64 3.58 -10.01
CA TYR A 122 3.51 3.52 -9.09
C TYR A 122 2.21 3.20 -9.79
N PHE A 123 1.33 2.54 -9.04
CA PHE A 123 -0.11 2.48 -9.30
C PHE A 123 -0.83 3.02 -8.07
N HIS A 124 -1.83 3.87 -8.26
CA HIS A 124 -2.60 4.46 -7.17
C HIS A 124 -4.02 3.91 -7.22
N ILE A 125 -4.50 3.46 -6.06
CA ILE A 125 -5.86 2.99 -5.87
C ILE A 125 -6.62 4.08 -5.15
N HIS A 126 -7.77 4.50 -5.67
CA HIS A 126 -8.68 5.46 -5.05
C HIS A 126 -9.95 4.78 -4.55
N GLU A 127 -10.75 5.51 -3.79
CA GLU A 127 -11.91 4.99 -3.03
C GLU A 127 -12.95 4.30 -3.91
N ASP A 128 -13.26 4.89 -5.06
CA ASP A 128 -14.29 4.40 -5.98
C ASP A 128 -13.68 3.70 -7.21
N ASP A 129 -12.39 3.35 -7.15
CA ASP A 129 -11.72 2.71 -8.29
C ASP A 129 -12.21 1.26 -8.46
N VAL A 130 -12.70 0.97 -9.66
CA VAL A 130 -12.76 -0.39 -10.18
C VAL A 130 -11.44 -0.65 -10.91
N TRP A 131 -10.43 -1.05 -10.15
CA TRP A 131 -9.16 -1.51 -10.71
C TRP A 131 -9.27 -2.87 -11.40
N ASP A 132 -8.54 -3.00 -12.51
CA ASP A 132 -8.37 -4.23 -13.27
C ASP A 132 -7.50 -5.22 -12.47
N GLU A 133 -8.16 -6.24 -11.90
CA GLU A 133 -7.46 -7.27 -11.12
C GLU A 133 -6.54 -8.11 -11.99
N ASP A 134 -6.91 -8.42 -13.24
CA ASP A 134 -6.10 -9.26 -14.12
C ASP A 134 -4.79 -8.54 -14.47
N GLN A 135 -4.86 -7.24 -14.73
CA GLN A 135 -3.67 -6.43 -14.93
C GLN A 135 -2.79 -6.37 -13.68
N LEU A 136 -3.38 -6.29 -12.48
CA LEU A 136 -2.62 -6.25 -11.24
C LEU A 136 -1.96 -7.60 -10.94
N VAL A 137 -2.63 -8.71 -11.23
CA VAL A 137 -2.05 -10.07 -11.18
C VAL A 137 -0.86 -10.19 -12.13
N ASP A 138 -1.02 -9.71 -13.36
CA ASP A 138 0.04 -9.74 -14.37
C ASP A 138 1.27 -8.94 -13.91
N TRP A 139 1.08 -7.74 -13.35
CA TRP A 139 2.18 -6.97 -12.74
C TRP A 139 2.83 -7.67 -11.56
N ILE A 140 2.06 -8.30 -10.67
CA ILE A 140 2.60 -9.05 -9.53
C ILE A 140 3.48 -10.21 -10.03
N ARG A 141 3.01 -10.98 -11.02
CA ARG A 141 3.77 -12.08 -11.62
C ARG A 141 5.07 -11.61 -12.25
N GLN A 142 5.01 -10.57 -13.08
CA GLN A 142 6.20 -10.01 -13.72
C GLN A 142 7.20 -9.47 -12.70
N ALA A 143 6.71 -8.73 -11.69
CA ALA A 143 7.56 -8.13 -10.67
C ALA A 143 8.27 -9.18 -9.80
N ALA A 144 7.65 -10.33 -9.58
CA ALA A 144 8.23 -11.45 -8.83
C ALA A 144 9.26 -12.27 -9.61
N GLN A 145 9.40 -12.05 -10.93
CA GLN A 145 10.36 -12.76 -11.78
C GLN A 145 11.67 -11.98 -12.01
N VAL A 146 11.75 -10.74 -11.54
CA VAL A 146 12.93 -9.88 -11.70
C VAL A 146 13.56 -9.56 -10.35
N PRO A 147 14.90 -9.40 -10.26
CA PRO A 147 15.55 -8.99 -9.03
C PRO A 147 14.95 -7.68 -8.48
N GLY A 148 14.33 -7.81 -7.31
CA GLY A 148 13.69 -6.72 -6.59
C GLY A 148 14.69 -5.73 -5.98
N TRP A 149 14.17 -4.89 -5.11
CA TRP A 149 14.98 -4.00 -4.30
C TRP A 149 15.49 -4.73 -3.06
N VAL A 150 16.79 -4.62 -2.81
CA VAL A 150 17.45 -5.05 -1.58
C VAL A 150 17.91 -3.79 -0.85
N PRO A 151 17.50 -3.57 0.41
CA PRO A 151 17.91 -2.42 1.20
C PRO A 151 19.37 -2.46 1.64
#